data_AF-A0A6V7LD66-F1
#
_entry.id   AF-A0A6V7LD66-F1
#
_cell.length_a   1.000
_cell.length_b   1.000
_cell.length_c   1.000
_cell.angle_alpha   90.00
_cell.angle_beta   90.00
_cell.angle_gamma   90.00
#
_symmetry.space_group_name_H-M   'P 1'
#
loop_
_entity.id
_entity.type
_entity.pdbx_description
1 polymer ?
#
loop_
_entity_poly.entity_id
_entity_poly.type
_entity_poly.pdbx_seq_one_letter_code
_entity_poly.pdbx_strand_id
1 'polypeptide(L)' 'FIVPVSMIVINDVMAYVFGFFFGRTPLIKLSPKKTWEGFIGGGFSTVVLGLL' A
#
# COMPACT_ATOMS: atom_id res chain seq x y z
N PHE A 1 -20.18 8.95 -3.02
CA PHE A 1 -19.34 9.15 -1.82
C PHE A 1 -18.74 7.87 -1.24
N ILE A 2 -19.45 6.74 -1.26
CA ILE A 2 -18.91 5.46 -0.72
C ILE A 2 -17.74 4.91 -1.55
N VAL A 3 -17.86 4.93 -2.87
CA VAL A 3 -16.86 4.38 -3.81
C VAL A 3 -15.44 4.94 -3.62
N PRO A 4 -15.21 6.27 -3.59
CA PRO A 4 -13.86 6.81 -3.38
C PRO A 4 -13.31 6.53 -1.97
N VAL A 5 -14.17 6.48 -0.95
CA VAL A 5 -13.75 6.17 0.43
C VAL A 5 -13.32 4.71 0.55
N SER A 6 -14.11 3.77 0.02
CA SER A 6 -13.73 2.35 0.02
C SER A 6 -12.43 2.10 -0.73
N MET A 7 -12.19 2.85 -1.79
CA MET A 7 -10.98 2.71 -2.61
C MET A 7 -9.72 3.13 -1.86
N ILE A 8 -9.77 4.22 -1.09
CA ILE A 8 -8.66 4.67 -0.24
C ILE A 8 -8.42 3.67 0.89
N VAL A 9 -9.48 3.12 1.50
CA VAL A 9 -9.34 2.13 2.58
C VAL A 9 -8.72 0.84 2.07
N ILE A 10 -9.16 0.33 0.91
CA ILE A 10 -8.58 -0.88 0.30
C ILE A 10 -7.11 -0.62 -0.07
N ASN A 11 -6.78 0.58 -0.53
CA ASN A 11 -5.42 0.95 -0.85
C ASN A 11 -4.48 0.86 0.35
N ASP A 12 -4.89 1.44 1.47
CA ASP A 12 -4.09 1.50 2.70
C ASP A 12 -3.94 0.11 3.33
N VAL A 13 -5.01 -0.70 3.29
CA VAL A 13 -4.98 -2.10 3.74
C VAL A 13 -4.02 -2.93 2.88
N MET A 14 -4.03 -2.76 1.55
CA MET A 14 -3.15 -3.50 0.66
C MET A 14 -1.69 -3.08 0.82
N ALA A 15 -1.41 -1.78 0.95
CA ALA A 15 -0.08 -1.28 1.25
C ALA A 15 0.46 -1.87 2.58
N TYR A 16 -0.40 -1.99 3.59
CA TYR A 16 -0.06 -2.60 4.87
C TYR A 16 0.15 -4.11 4.76
N VAL A 17 -0.73 -4.85 4.08
CA VAL A 17 -0.62 -6.32 3.93
C VAL A 17 0.64 -6.69 3.13
N PHE A 18 0.89 -6.01 2.01
CA PHE A 18 2.13 -6.22 1.25
C PHE A 18 3.37 -5.77 2.04
N GLY A 19 3.27 -4.66 2.76
CA GLY A 19 4.35 -4.18 3.62
C GLY A 19 4.65 -5.13 4.79
N PHE A 20 3.66 -5.84 5.33
CA PHE A 20 3.81 -6.79 6.42
C PHE A 20 4.31 -8.16 5.94
N PHE A 21 3.79 -8.68 4.82
CA PHE A 21 4.18 -9.99 4.29
C PHE A 21 5.54 -9.96 3.57
N PHE A 22 5.79 -8.93 2.76
CA PHE A 22 6.96 -8.86 1.89
C PHE A 22 8.00 -7.84 2.35
N GLY A 23 7.72 -7.10 3.43
CA GLY A 23 8.56 -6.05 3.98
C GLY A 23 9.95 -6.50 4.40
N ARG A 24 10.89 -6.58 3.47
CA ARG A 24 12.29 -6.90 3.72
C ARG A 24 13.19 -5.70 3.50
N THR A 25 12.79 -4.74 2.67
CA THR A 25 13.58 -3.54 2.38
C THR A 25 12.95 -2.27 2.97
N PRO A 26 13.48 -1.74 4.09
CA PRO A 26 12.98 -0.50 4.68
C PRO A 26 13.22 0.71 3.76
N LEU A 27 12.20 1.54 3.59
CA LEU A 27 12.18 2.69 2.68
C LEU A 27 13.04 3.85 3.19
N ILE A 28 13.03 4.05 4.51
CA ILE A 28 13.75 5.13 5.20
C ILE A 28 14.35 4.56 6.49
N LYS A 29 15.65 4.84 6.75
CA LYS A 29 16.33 4.43 7.99
C LYS A 29 15.71 5.02 9.27
N LEU A 30 14.96 6.13 9.16
CA LEU A 30 14.25 6.77 10.26
C LEU A 30 12.97 6.01 10.67
N SER A 31 12.37 5.20 9.78
CA SER A 31 11.13 4.45 10.05
C SER A 31 11.21 3.04 9.46
N PRO A 32 11.75 2.07 10.22
CA PRO A 32 11.97 0.70 9.75
C PRO A 32 10.66 -0.08 9.46
N LYS A 33 9.50 0.51 9.78
CA LYS A 33 8.18 -0.07 9.52
C LYS A 33 7.62 0.27 8.13
N LYS A 34 8.18 1.26 7.42
CA LYS A 34 7.82 1.55 6.04
C LYS A 34 8.75 0.80 5.10
N THR A 35 8.20 -0.01 4.21
CA THR A 35 8.95 -0.88 3.30
C THR A 35 8.72 -0.48 1.85
N TRP A 36 9.72 -0.71 0.99
CA TRP A 36 9.61 -0.52 -0.46
C TRP A 36 8.58 -1.46 -1.06
N GLU A 37 8.50 -2.70 -0.55
CA GLU A 37 7.50 -3.66 -1.02
C GLU A 37 6.07 -3.19 -0.71
N GLY A 38 5.84 -2.59 0.46
CA GLY A 38 4.53 -2.03 0.83
C GLY A 38 4.13 -0.80 0.00
N PHE A 39 5.10 0.06 -0.33
CA PHE A 39 4.85 1.25 -1.16
C PHE A 39 4.49 0.88 -2.61
N ILE A 40 5.19 -0.09 -3.19
CA ILE A 40 4.92 -0.58 -4.55
C ILE A 40 3.59 -1.36 -4.58
N GLY A 41 3.32 -2.19 -3.56
CA GLY A 41 2.05 -2.91 -3.43
C GLY A 41 0.85 -1.98 -3.27
N GLY A 42 0.99 -0.92 -2.48
CA GLY A 42 -0.02 0.14 -2.36
C GLY A 42 -0.25 0.87 -3.70
N GLY A 43 0.83 1.31 -4.36
CA GLY A 43 0.73 2.00 -5.65
C GLY A 43 0.06 1.16 -6.74
N PHE A 44 0.41 -0.13 -6.84
CA PHE A 44 -0.22 -1.05 -7.78
C PHE A 44 -1.72 -1.22 -7.50
N SER A 45 -2.10 -1.30 -6.21
CA SER A 45 -3.50 -1.39 -5.79
C SER A 45 -4.29 -0.13 -6.16
N THR A 46 -3.69 1.06 -6.07
CA THR A 46 -4.32 2.32 -6.51
C THR A 46 -4.59 2.33 -8.00
N VAL A 47 -3.61 1.88 -8.80
CA VAL A 47 -3.71 1.86 -10.26
C VAL A 47 -4.75 0.85 -10.72
N VAL A 48 -4.77 -0.35 -10.15
CA VAL A 48 -5.76 -1.39 -10.49
C VAL A 48 -7.16 -0.98 -10.10
N LEU A 49 -7.36 -0.41 -8.91
CA LEU A 49 -8.67 0.09 -8.49
C LEU A 49 -9.11 1.31 -9.33
N GLY A 50 -8.18 2.18 -9.73
CA GLY A 50 -8.49 3.39 -10.50
C GLY A 50 -8.77 3.16 -11.97
N LEU A 51 -8.35 2.01 -12.49
CA LEU A 51 -8.67 1.53 -13.84
C LEU A 51 -9.98 0.73 -13.92
N LEU A 52 -10.55 0.35 -12.78
CA LEU A 52 -11.80 -0.40 -12.63
C LEU A 52 -12.98 0.55 -12.39
#